data_AF-A0A3B6TWX5-F1
#
_entry.id   AF-A0A3B6TWX5-F1
#
_cell.length_a   1.000
_cell.length_b   1.000
_cell.length_c   1.000
_cell.angle_alpha   90.00
_cell.angle_beta   90.00
_cell.angle_gamma   90.00
#
_symmetry.space_group_name_H-M   'P 1'
#
loop_
_entity.id
_entity.type
_entity.pdbx_description
1 polymer ?
#
loop_
_entity_poly.entity_id
_entity_poly.type
_entity_poly.pdbx_seq_one_letter_code
_entity_poly.pdbx_strand_id
1 'polypeptide(L)'
;MEQGNLVLTGAGRAISADGPVGFRIHLDDNSQDSSIEETWKKSVLLYREDPTFDRPLLDIANTPYGPVEVTYAILSQGVECKVAVRLTHRDKDPISLFGRIVARSELFDIGCVLFYNEDVKGICARSGELIPLARHLLAVPLYKALVIELDLHSDCGDEIMRGTLEFHALPECDQTARLISKSGTQIEVKIFISQYFR
;
A
#
# COMPACT_ATOMS: atom_id res chain seq x y z
N MET A 1 -2.65 12.35 18.02
CA MET A 1 -1.49 12.05 17.16
C MET A 1 -2.06 11.79 15.78
N GLU A 2 -1.69 12.58 14.77
CA GLU A 2 -2.12 12.30 13.39
C GLU A 2 -1.43 11.00 12.95
N GLN A 3 -2.21 9.97 12.61
CA GLN A 3 -1.67 8.75 12.02
C GLN A 3 -1.13 9.08 10.62
N GLY A 4 0.15 8.80 10.39
CA GLY A 4 0.80 9.03 9.10
C GLY A 4 0.30 8.07 8.02
N ASN A 5 0.46 8.46 6.75
CA ASN A 5 0.20 7.60 5.59
C ASN A 5 1.47 7.53 4.71
N LEU A 6 1.85 6.33 4.31
CA LEU A 6 3.00 6.02 3.47
C LEU A 6 2.55 5.52 2.10
N VAL A 7 3.13 6.10 1.05
CA VAL A 7 3.00 5.60 -0.32
C VAL A 7 4.12 4.59 -0.57
N LEU A 8 3.77 3.33 -0.81
CA LEU A 8 4.75 2.27 -1.02
C LEU A 8 5.37 2.35 -2.42
N THR A 9 6.66 2.68 -2.49
CA THR A 9 7.44 2.83 -3.74
C THR A 9 8.43 1.68 -4.01
N GLY A 10 8.58 0.77 -3.05
CA GLY A 10 9.46 -0.40 -3.17
C GLY A 10 8.88 -1.54 -4.01
N ALA A 11 9.52 -2.71 -3.96
CA ALA A 11 9.15 -3.91 -4.71
C ALA A 11 7.64 -4.18 -4.68
N GLY A 12 7.05 -4.58 -5.81
CA GLY A 12 5.59 -4.78 -5.96
C GLY A 12 4.99 -5.96 -5.20
N ARG A 13 5.79 -6.68 -4.41
CA ARG A 13 5.44 -7.92 -3.71
C ARG A 13 6.14 -7.95 -2.34
N ALA A 14 5.66 -8.80 -1.44
CA ALA A 14 6.38 -9.08 -0.22
C ALA A 14 7.64 -9.93 -0.52
N ILE A 15 8.68 -9.75 0.29
CA ILE A 15 9.98 -10.38 0.15
C ILE A 15 10.29 -11.14 1.44
N SER A 16 10.59 -12.43 1.35
CA SER A 16 11.14 -13.19 2.47
C SER A 16 12.57 -12.72 2.76
N ALA A 17 12.90 -12.57 4.03
CA ALA A 17 14.27 -12.35 4.46
C ALA A 17 14.61 -13.33 5.59
N ASP A 18 15.63 -14.16 5.37
CA ASP A 18 16.23 -15.04 6.37
C ASP A 18 17.71 -14.63 6.53
N GLY A 19 17.92 -13.45 7.12
CA GLY A 19 19.24 -12.86 7.32
C GLY A 19 19.30 -11.37 6.99
N PRO A 20 20.51 -10.85 6.71
CA PRO A 20 20.73 -9.44 6.46
C PRO A 20 19.90 -8.90 5.30
N VAL A 21 19.39 -7.68 5.47
CA VAL A 21 18.54 -7.02 4.47
C VAL A 21 19.29 -5.86 3.83
N GLY A 22 19.21 -5.80 2.49
CA GLY A 22 19.86 -4.77 1.69
C GLY A 22 18.88 -4.06 0.75
N PHE A 23 18.91 -2.73 0.73
CA PHE A 23 18.19 -1.91 -0.25
C PHE A 23 19.18 -1.29 -1.22
N ARG A 24 19.04 -1.59 -2.50
CA ARG A 24 19.77 -0.89 -3.55
C ARG A 24 18.88 0.24 -4.08
N ILE A 25 19.28 1.47 -3.81
CA ILE A 25 18.59 2.67 -4.28
C ILE A 25 19.27 3.09 -5.58
N HIS A 26 18.52 3.12 -6.67
CA HIS A 26 18.99 3.65 -7.95
C HIS A 26 18.61 5.13 -8.03
N LEU A 27 19.59 5.95 -8.38
CA LEU A 27 19.46 7.40 -8.50
C LEU A 27 19.50 7.75 -9.98
N ASP A 28 18.52 8.52 -10.43
CA ASP A 28 18.48 9.02 -11.80
C ASP A 28 18.46 10.55 -11.74
N ASP A 29 19.42 11.17 -12.42
CA ASP A 29 19.50 12.62 -12.57
C ASP A 29 18.92 13.10 -13.91
N ASN A 30 18.30 12.20 -14.68
CA ASN A 30 17.78 12.44 -16.03
C ASN A 30 18.82 13.07 -16.99
N SER A 31 20.12 12.93 -16.70
CA SER A 31 21.18 13.39 -17.59
C SER A 31 21.32 12.43 -18.78
N GLN A 32 21.56 12.96 -19.98
CA GLN A 32 21.79 12.14 -21.16
C GLN A 32 23.20 11.53 -21.22
N ASP A 33 24.06 11.84 -20.24
CA ASP A 33 25.42 11.30 -20.19
C ASP A 33 25.40 9.85 -19.70
N SER A 34 25.57 8.94 -20.66
CA SER A 34 25.49 7.49 -20.51
C SER A 34 26.88 6.86 -20.44
N SER A 35 27.80 7.45 -19.65
CA SER A 35 29.10 6.82 -19.44
C SER A 35 28.96 5.64 -18.46
N ILE A 36 29.47 4.47 -18.85
CA ILE A 36 29.37 3.21 -18.06
C ILE A 36 30.10 3.34 -16.70
N GLU A 37 31.07 4.27 -16.59
CA GLU A 37 31.76 4.56 -15.33
C GLU A 37 30.91 5.32 -14.29
N GLU A 38 29.74 5.86 -14.66
CA GLU A 38 28.85 6.57 -13.72
C GLU A 38 27.79 5.66 -13.08
N THR A 39 27.52 4.50 -13.65
CA THR A 39 26.37 3.68 -13.23
C THR A 39 26.50 3.14 -11.79
N TRP A 40 27.72 2.84 -11.33
CA TRP A 40 27.96 2.42 -9.94
C TRP A 40 27.97 3.59 -8.95
N LYS A 41 28.22 4.84 -9.41
CA LYS A 41 28.07 6.06 -8.61
C LYS A 41 26.60 6.45 -8.41
N LYS A 42 25.71 5.97 -9.28
CA LYS A 42 24.27 6.24 -9.27
C LYS A 42 23.46 5.23 -8.43
N SER A 43 24.11 4.46 -7.54
CA SER A 43 23.37 3.62 -6.60
C SER A 43 23.98 3.56 -5.22
N VAL A 44 23.14 3.54 -4.19
CA VAL A 44 23.55 3.40 -2.79
C VAL A 44 22.96 2.10 -2.23
N LEU A 45 23.79 1.35 -1.50
CA LEU A 45 23.37 0.16 -0.77
C LEU A 45 23.18 0.52 0.70
N LEU A 46 21.94 0.39 1.19
CA LEU A 46 21.66 0.36 2.62
C LEU A 46 21.66 -1.09 3.07
N TYR A 47 22.46 -1.43 4.06
CA TYR A 47 22.60 -2.80 4.55
C TYR A 47 22.36 -2.85 6.06
N ARG A 48 21.55 -3.81 6.48
CA ARG A 48 21.29 -4.14 7.89
C ARG A 48 21.65 -5.59 8.14
N GLU A 49 22.66 -5.79 8.98
CA GLU A 49 23.12 -7.12 9.41
C GLU A 49 22.11 -7.77 10.36
N ASP A 50 21.69 -7.02 11.39
CA ASP A 50 20.74 -7.48 12.40
C ASP A 50 19.44 -6.65 12.36
N PRO A 51 18.52 -6.94 11.43
CA PRO A 51 17.26 -6.22 11.36
C PRO A 51 16.38 -6.52 12.58
N THR A 52 15.85 -5.46 13.19
CA THR A 52 14.79 -5.63 14.19
C THR A 52 13.44 -5.82 13.52
N PHE A 53 12.68 -6.80 13.99
CA PHE A 53 11.38 -7.14 13.45
C PHE A 53 10.24 -6.29 14.05
N ASP A 54 9.09 -6.31 13.37
CA ASP A 54 7.78 -5.90 13.87
C ASP A 54 7.66 -4.43 14.31
N ARG A 55 8.45 -3.56 13.68
CA ARG A 55 8.36 -2.10 13.86
C ARG A 55 8.77 -1.36 12.59
N PRO A 56 8.31 -0.12 12.38
CA PRO A 56 8.80 0.71 11.30
C PRO A 56 10.26 1.09 11.56
N LEU A 57 11.06 1.06 10.50
CA LEU A 57 12.46 1.47 10.46
C LEU A 57 12.61 2.60 9.46
N LEU A 58 13.45 3.57 9.83
CA LEU A 58 13.84 4.69 8.97
C LEU A 58 15.36 4.67 8.86
N ASP A 59 15.84 4.45 7.65
CA ASP A 59 17.26 4.54 7.32
C ASP A 59 17.49 5.71 6.36
N ILE A 60 18.62 6.39 6.52
CA ILE A 60 19.01 7.52 5.68
C ILE A 60 20.22 7.11 4.85
N ALA A 61 20.04 7.08 3.52
CA ALA A 61 21.12 6.92 2.56
C ALA A 61 21.64 8.29 2.15
N ASN A 62 22.89 8.60 2.48
CA ASN A 62 23.53 9.79 1.94
C ASN A 62 23.92 9.53 0.48
N THR A 63 23.36 10.30 -0.44
CA THR A 63 23.65 10.20 -1.87
C THR A 63 24.35 11.44 -2.38
N PRO A 64 25.03 11.37 -3.55
CA PRO A 64 25.59 12.56 -4.20
C PRO A 64 24.56 13.65 -4.51
N TYR A 65 23.27 13.31 -4.61
CA TYR A 65 22.17 14.24 -4.89
C TYR A 65 21.43 14.69 -3.62
N GLY A 66 21.92 14.32 -2.43
CA GLY A 66 21.29 14.60 -1.13
C GLY A 66 20.88 13.34 -0.37
N PRO A 67 20.44 13.47 0.89
CA PRO A 67 19.98 12.34 1.68
C PRO A 67 18.66 11.80 1.13
N VAL A 68 18.53 10.46 1.11
CA VAL A 68 17.29 9.74 0.78
C VAL A 68 16.85 8.98 2.01
N GLU A 69 15.59 9.15 2.39
CA GLU A 69 14.95 8.44 3.48
C GLU A 69 14.30 7.14 2.98
N VAL A 70 14.59 6.02 3.64
CA VAL A 70 14.02 4.72 3.35
C VAL A 70 13.26 4.24 4.58
N THR A 71 11.93 4.26 4.48
CA THR A 71 11.03 3.73 5.50
C THR A 71 10.57 2.33 5.10
N TYR A 72 10.75 1.35 5.99
CA TYR A 72 10.36 -0.05 5.77
C TYR A 72 10.04 -0.75 7.09
N ALA A 73 9.50 -1.96 7.02
CA ALA A 73 9.34 -2.83 8.16
C ALA A 73 9.68 -4.26 7.74
N ILE A 74 10.26 -5.03 8.66
CA ILE A 74 10.52 -6.46 8.48
C ILE A 74 9.65 -7.19 9.50
N LEU A 75 8.81 -8.10 9.01
CA LEU A 75 7.86 -8.82 9.84
C LEU A 75 8.50 -10.12 10.31
N SER A 76 8.44 -10.41 11.62
CA SER A 76 8.93 -11.71 12.13
C SER A 76 8.07 -12.87 11.58
N GLN A 77 6.77 -12.62 11.44
CA GLN A 77 5.81 -13.51 10.80
C GLN A 77 4.94 -12.69 9.85
N GLY A 78 5.31 -12.66 8.58
CA GLY A 78 4.61 -11.94 7.54
C GLY A 78 4.02 -12.86 6.48
N VAL A 79 2.88 -12.45 5.93
CA VAL A 79 2.30 -13.06 4.71
C VAL A 79 2.08 -11.99 3.66
N GLU A 80 2.12 -12.39 2.39
CA GLU A 80 1.68 -11.52 1.31
C GLU A 80 0.15 -11.51 1.25
N CYS A 81 -0.41 -10.31 1.26
CA CYS A 81 -1.84 -10.06 1.16
C CYS A 81 -2.12 -9.22 -0.08
N LYS A 82 -2.99 -9.74 -0.94
CA LYS A 82 -3.55 -9.00 -2.06
C LYS A 82 -4.89 -8.40 -1.68
N VAL A 83 -5.05 -7.10 -1.86
CA VAL A 83 -6.30 -6.37 -1.65
C VAL A 83 -6.96 -6.09 -2.99
N ALA A 84 -8.26 -6.38 -3.10
CA ALA A 84 -9.11 -6.01 -4.22
C ALA A 84 -10.32 -5.24 -3.71
N VAL A 85 -10.60 -4.08 -4.29
CA VAL A 85 -11.76 -3.25 -3.94
C VAL A 85 -12.67 -3.13 -5.15
N ARG A 86 -13.96 -3.36 -4.96
CA ARG A 86 -14.96 -3.38 -6.03
C ARG A 86 -16.19 -2.57 -5.63
N LEU A 87 -16.65 -1.68 -6.51
CA LEU A 87 -17.97 -1.08 -6.40
C LEU A 87 -18.99 -2.13 -6.83
N THR A 88 -19.85 -2.64 -5.93
CA THR A 88 -20.75 -3.75 -6.26
C THR A 88 -22.16 -3.32 -6.60
N HIS A 89 -22.62 -2.18 -6.08
CA HIS A 89 -23.95 -1.67 -6.37
C HIS A 89 -24.02 -0.16 -6.16
N ARG A 90 -24.66 0.53 -7.11
CA ARG A 90 -25.02 1.94 -7.01
C ARG A 90 -26.15 2.27 -8.00
N ASP A 91 -27.00 3.21 -7.62
CA ASP A 91 -28.13 3.64 -8.47
C ASP A 91 -27.71 4.52 -9.67
N LYS A 92 -26.62 5.28 -9.53
CA LYS A 92 -26.10 6.20 -10.56
C LYS A 92 -24.66 5.86 -10.92
N ASP A 93 -24.49 5.17 -12.04
CA ASP A 93 -23.19 4.77 -12.60
C ASP A 93 -23.00 5.34 -14.02
N PRO A 94 -21.75 5.66 -14.45
CA PRO A 94 -20.49 5.62 -13.68
C PRO A 94 -20.35 6.79 -12.68
N ILE A 95 -19.38 6.69 -11.77
CA ILE A 95 -18.98 7.80 -10.90
C ILE A 95 -17.48 8.03 -10.86
N SER A 96 -17.09 9.30 -10.94
CA SER A 96 -15.74 9.77 -10.64
C SER A 96 -15.43 9.56 -9.16
N LEU A 97 -14.37 8.81 -8.87
CA LEU A 97 -13.92 8.50 -7.53
C LEU A 97 -12.80 9.43 -7.09
N PHE A 98 -13.05 10.17 -6.01
CA PHE A 98 -12.07 10.97 -5.29
C PHE A 98 -11.90 10.44 -3.87
N GLY A 99 -10.82 10.84 -3.21
CA GLY A 99 -10.49 10.42 -1.86
C GLY A 99 -9.38 9.39 -1.81
N ARG A 100 -9.45 8.51 -0.80
CA ARG A 100 -8.37 7.56 -0.48
C ARG A 100 -8.88 6.20 0.01
N ILE A 101 -8.05 5.20 -0.23
CA ILE A 101 -8.17 3.88 0.40
C ILE A 101 -6.82 3.59 1.08
N VAL A 102 -6.86 3.29 2.36
CA VAL A 102 -5.66 3.08 3.20
C VAL A 102 -5.74 1.74 3.88
N ALA A 103 -4.66 0.97 3.84
CA ALA A 103 -4.50 -0.23 4.66
C ALA A 103 -3.73 0.10 5.94
N ARG A 104 -4.26 -0.24 7.10
CA ARG A 104 -3.61 -0.11 8.40
C ARG A 104 -3.41 -1.48 9.03
N SER A 105 -2.26 -1.65 9.68
CA SER A 105 -1.96 -2.81 10.51
C SER A 105 -2.00 -2.36 11.96
N GLU A 106 -2.56 -3.16 12.86
CA GLU A 106 -2.50 -2.89 14.31
C GLU A 106 -1.06 -2.79 14.83
N LEU A 107 -0.10 -3.34 14.10
CA LEU A 107 1.31 -3.30 14.46
C LEU A 107 1.96 -1.92 14.22
N PHE A 108 1.36 -1.08 13.37
CA PHE A 108 1.97 0.15 12.88
C PHE A 108 1.02 1.34 12.96
N ASP A 109 1.52 2.47 13.45
CA ASP A 109 0.78 3.75 13.43
C ASP A 109 0.76 4.43 12.03
N ILE A 110 1.39 3.80 11.04
CA ILE A 110 1.49 4.28 9.65
C ILE A 110 0.61 3.43 8.75
N GLY A 111 -0.29 4.08 8.01
CA GLY A 111 -1.12 3.43 6.99
C GLY A 111 -0.43 3.35 5.63
N CYS A 112 -0.67 2.29 4.87
CA CYS A 112 -0.24 2.16 3.47
C CYS A 112 -1.33 2.67 2.54
N VAL A 113 -1.02 3.66 1.71
CA VAL A 113 -1.97 4.17 0.71
C VAL A 113 -2.13 3.17 -0.43
N LEU A 114 -3.34 2.67 -0.62
CA LEU A 114 -3.71 1.77 -1.73
C LEU A 114 -4.29 2.54 -2.91
N PHE A 115 -5.02 3.61 -2.62
CA PHE A 115 -5.63 4.50 -3.60
C PHE A 115 -5.59 5.93 -3.06
N TYR A 116 -5.31 6.89 -3.94
CA TYR A 116 -5.41 8.31 -3.65
C TYR A 116 -5.74 9.05 -4.94
N ASN A 117 -6.78 9.87 -4.92
CA ASN A 117 -7.14 10.74 -6.03
C ASN A 117 -7.92 11.95 -5.52
N GLU A 118 -7.30 13.13 -5.50
CA GLU A 118 -8.00 14.39 -5.17
C GLU A 118 -8.16 15.31 -6.38
N ASP A 119 -7.34 15.14 -7.42
CA ASP A 119 -7.20 16.12 -8.49
C ASP A 119 -7.60 15.57 -9.87
N VAL A 120 -7.62 14.24 -10.05
CA VAL A 120 -7.77 13.63 -11.38
C VAL A 120 -9.21 13.19 -11.62
N LYS A 121 -9.95 13.95 -12.43
CA LYS A 121 -11.32 13.60 -12.88
C LYS A 121 -11.43 12.33 -13.75
N GLY A 122 -10.32 11.63 -13.99
CA GLY A 122 -10.23 10.52 -14.94
C GLY A 122 -10.52 9.13 -14.35
N ILE A 123 -10.53 8.97 -13.03
CA ILE A 123 -10.80 7.68 -12.41
C ILE A 123 -12.29 7.55 -12.14
N CYS A 124 -12.97 6.76 -12.97
CA CYS A 124 -14.38 6.42 -12.79
C CYS A 124 -14.52 4.95 -12.40
N ALA A 125 -15.47 4.64 -11.52
CA ALA A 125 -15.90 3.28 -11.24
C ALA A 125 -17.34 3.04 -11.71
N ARG A 126 -17.61 1.79 -12.12
CA ARG A 126 -18.95 1.27 -12.41
C ARG A 126 -19.25 0.10 -11.49
N SER A 127 -20.54 -0.19 -11.27
CA SER A 127 -20.93 -1.41 -10.57
C SER A 127 -20.35 -2.65 -11.24
N GLY A 128 -19.72 -3.51 -10.44
CA GLY A 128 -19.02 -4.71 -10.85
C GLY A 128 -17.52 -4.52 -11.13
N GLU A 129 -17.03 -3.28 -11.31
CA GLU A 129 -15.64 -3.01 -11.67
C GLU A 129 -14.72 -2.88 -10.45
N LEU A 130 -13.48 -3.33 -10.62
CA LEU A 130 -12.42 -3.13 -9.65
C LEU A 130 -11.96 -1.67 -9.66
N ILE A 131 -11.82 -1.09 -8.48
CA ILE A 131 -11.18 0.22 -8.32
C ILE A 131 -9.68 0.03 -8.56
N PRO A 132 -9.05 0.81 -9.46
CA PRO A 132 -7.63 0.69 -9.73
C PRO A 132 -6.82 1.20 -8.53
N LEU A 133 -6.14 0.29 -7.83
CA LEU A 133 -5.27 0.62 -6.71
C LEU A 133 -3.85 0.94 -7.22
N ALA A 134 -3.24 1.98 -6.67
CA ALA A 134 -1.80 2.26 -6.84
C ALA A 134 -0.96 1.13 -6.23
N ARG A 135 -1.45 0.50 -5.16
CA ARG A 135 -0.84 -0.66 -4.52
C ARG A 135 -1.91 -1.65 -4.11
N HIS A 136 -1.75 -2.90 -4.54
CA HIS A 136 -2.68 -3.98 -4.22
C HIS A 136 -2.03 -5.16 -3.47
N LEU A 137 -0.70 -5.25 -3.42
CA LEU A 137 0.03 -6.27 -2.67
C LEU A 137 0.75 -5.65 -1.48
N LEU A 138 0.53 -6.24 -0.30
CA LEU A 138 1.04 -5.79 0.98
C LEU A 138 1.71 -6.96 1.72
N ALA A 139 2.74 -6.65 2.51
CA ALA A 139 3.19 -7.56 3.56
C ALA A 139 2.36 -7.24 4.82
N VAL A 140 1.69 -8.25 5.38
CA VAL A 140 0.87 -8.09 6.58
C VAL A 140 1.34 -9.02 7.69
N PRO A 141 1.39 -8.54 8.95
CA PRO A 141 1.76 -9.40 10.06
C PRO A 141 0.68 -10.45 10.29
N LEU A 142 1.10 -11.70 10.40
CA LEU A 142 0.21 -12.83 10.67
C LEU A 142 -0.46 -12.65 12.04
N TYR A 143 -1.72 -13.09 12.16
CA TYR A 143 -2.50 -13.01 13.40
C TYR A 143 -2.78 -11.59 13.94
N LYS A 144 -2.54 -10.57 13.12
CA LYS A 144 -2.91 -9.18 13.39
C LYS A 144 -4.05 -8.75 12.48
N ALA A 145 -4.83 -7.78 12.95
CA ALA A 145 -5.87 -7.21 12.12
C ALA A 145 -5.28 -6.28 11.05
N LEU A 146 -5.76 -6.45 9.83
CA LEU A 146 -5.59 -5.54 8.70
C LEU A 146 -6.90 -4.76 8.57
N VAL A 147 -6.84 -3.45 8.77
CA VAL A 147 -7.96 -2.54 8.61
C VAL A 147 -7.85 -1.84 7.27
N ILE A 148 -8.87 -1.97 6.42
CA ILE A 148 -8.99 -1.19 5.19
C ILE A 148 -9.94 -0.04 5.45
N GLU A 149 -9.41 1.18 5.40
CA GLU A 149 -10.15 2.43 5.54
C GLU A 149 -10.50 2.98 4.16
N LEU A 150 -11.77 3.32 3.97
CA LEU A 150 -12.28 3.95 2.77
C LEU A 150 -12.82 5.33 3.13
N ASP A 151 -12.38 6.34 2.41
CA ASP A 151 -12.90 7.71 2.49
C ASP A 151 -12.97 8.24 1.05
N LEU A 152 -14.12 8.02 0.42
CA LEU A 152 -14.35 8.25 -1.01
C LEU A 152 -15.52 9.22 -1.21
N HIS A 153 -15.35 10.16 -2.13
CA HIS A 153 -16.36 11.13 -2.51
C HIS A 153 -16.40 11.38 -4.02
N SER A 154 -17.46 12.04 -4.49
CA SER A 154 -17.66 12.43 -5.88
C SER A 154 -16.90 13.71 -6.24
N ASP A 155 -16.97 14.11 -7.51
CA ASP A 155 -16.44 15.38 -8.02
C ASP A 155 -17.15 16.62 -7.46
N CYS A 156 -18.41 16.47 -7.03
CA CYS A 156 -19.15 17.51 -6.31
C CYS A 156 -18.94 17.47 -4.78
N GLY A 157 -18.11 16.55 -4.28
CA GLY A 157 -17.80 16.40 -2.85
C GLY A 157 -18.83 15.58 -2.07
N ASP A 158 -19.80 14.95 -2.74
CA ASP A 158 -20.77 14.08 -2.07
C ASP A 158 -20.09 12.79 -1.60
N GLU A 159 -20.34 12.40 -0.36
CA GLU A 159 -19.83 11.15 0.20
C GLU A 159 -20.35 9.95 -0.60
N ILE A 160 -19.42 9.14 -1.13
CA ILE A 160 -19.72 7.86 -1.77
C ILE A 160 -19.65 6.75 -0.72
N MET A 161 -18.55 6.71 0.02
CA MET A 161 -18.28 5.72 1.04
C MET A 161 -17.31 6.29 2.07
N ARG A 162 -17.68 6.20 3.35
CA ARG A 162 -16.77 6.40 4.47
C ARG A 162 -16.94 5.27 5.47
N GLY A 163 -15.87 4.56 5.80
CA GLY A 163 -15.92 3.46 6.75
C GLY A 163 -14.66 2.63 6.77
N THR A 164 -14.66 1.62 7.64
CA THR A 164 -13.54 0.71 7.82
C THR A 164 -14.00 -0.73 7.75
N LEU A 165 -13.14 -1.61 7.23
CA LEU A 165 -13.34 -3.06 7.21
C LEU A 165 -12.14 -3.71 7.86
N GLU A 166 -12.39 -4.57 8.83
CA GLU A 166 -11.34 -5.31 9.52
C GLU A 166 -11.25 -6.74 8.97
N PHE A 167 -10.03 -7.20 8.76
CA PHE A 167 -9.71 -8.54 8.31
C PHE A 167 -8.63 -9.13 9.19
N HIS A 168 -8.72 -10.41 9.52
CA HIS A 168 -7.66 -11.08 10.27
C HIS A 168 -6.72 -11.78 9.28
N ALA A 169 -5.44 -11.43 9.26
CA ALA A 169 -4.48 -12.12 8.39
C ALA A 169 -4.27 -13.55 8.90
N LEU A 170 -5.11 -14.47 8.40
CA LEU A 170 -5.09 -15.88 8.73
C LEU A 170 -4.58 -16.70 7.54
N PRO A 171 -3.84 -17.79 7.80
CA PRO A 171 -3.31 -18.65 6.76
C PRO A 171 -4.36 -19.16 5.79
N GLU A 172 -4.07 -19.05 4.48
CA GLU A 172 -4.87 -19.67 3.40
C GLU A 172 -6.37 -19.31 3.45
N CYS A 173 -6.71 -18.18 4.07
CA CYS A 173 -8.08 -17.76 4.31
C CYS A 173 -8.37 -16.44 3.60
N ASP A 174 -8.82 -16.55 2.35
CA ASP A 174 -9.45 -15.45 1.63
C ASP A 174 -10.63 -14.92 2.46
N GLN A 175 -10.74 -13.61 2.56
CA GLN A 175 -11.86 -12.96 3.25
C GLN A 175 -12.46 -11.88 2.39
N THR A 176 -13.77 -11.74 2.49
CA THR A 176 -14.55 -10.74 1.77
C THR A 176 -15.46 -10.03 2.77
N ALA A 177 -15.43 -8.70 2.75
CA ALA A 177 -16.32 -7.88 3.55
C ALA A 177 -16.91 -6.76 2.70
N ARG A 178 -18.03 -6.18 3.15
CA ARG A 178 -18.78 -5.18 2.40
C ARG A 178 -19.14 -4.00 3.29
N LEU A 179 -19.06 -2.80 2.73
CA LEU A 179 -19.66 -1.60 3.29
C LEU A 179 -20.87 -1.19 2.46
N ILE A 180 -21.88 -0.69 3.15
CA ILE A 180 -23.10 -0.14 2.56
C ILE A 180 -23.24 1.28 3.10
N SER A 181 -23.20 2.28 2.21
CA SER A 181 -23.38 3.67 2.60
C SER A 181 -24.87 3.99 2.80
N LYS A 182 -25.16 5.15 3.41
CA LYS A 182 -26.54 5.61 3.62
C LYS A 182 -27.34 5.77 2.32
N SER A 183 -26.66 6.03 1.21
CA SER A 183 -27.28 6.14 -0.12
C SER A 183 -27.53 4.78 -0.79
N GLY A 184 -27.21 3.66 -0.11
CA GLY A 184 -27.33 2.32 -0.67
C GLY A 184 -26.15 1.90 -1.55
N THR A 185 -25.13 2.77 -1.73
CA THR A 185 -23.91 2.40 -2.47
C THR A 185 -23.18 1.30 -1.72
N GLN A 186 -22.78 0.24 -2.42
CA GLN A 186 -22.08 -0.90 -1.83
C GLN A 186 -20.67 -1.03 -2.39
N ILE A 187 -19.69 -1.15 -1.51
CA ILE A 187 -18.31 -1.49 -1.86
C ILE A 187 -17.94 -2.80 -1.18
N GLU A 188 -17.37 -3.70 -1.95
CA GLU A 188 -16.81 -4.96 -1.47
C GLU A 188 -15.28 -4.86 -1.46
N VAL A 189 -14.69 -5.30 -0.35
CA VAL A 189 -13.24 -5.48 -0.23
C VAL A 189 -12.99 -6.96 -0.04
N LYS A 190 -12.13 -7.52 -0.90
CA LYS A 190 -11.65 -8.89 -0.79
C LYS A 190 -10.15 -8.87 -0.55
N ILE A 191 -9.70 -9.66 0.43
CA ILE A 191 -8.30 -9.96 0.65
C ILE A 191 -7.99 -11.40 0.26
N PHE A 192 -6.83 -11.61 -0.34
CA PHE A 192 -6.28 -12.92 -0.68
C PHE A 192 -4.94 -13.07 -0.01
N ILE A 193 -4.72 -14.18 0.69
CA ILE A 193 -3.49 -14.41 1.43
C ILE A 193 -2.72 -15.51 0.72
N SER A 194 -1.61 -15.15 0.09
CA SER A 194 -0.80 -16.05 -0.74
C SER A 194 0.61 -16.10 -0.22
N GLN A 195 1.08 -17.28 0.17
CA GLN A 195 2.44 -17.56 0.64
C GLN A 195 2.75 -17.20 2.09
N TYR A 196 3.26 -18.21 2.77
CA TYR A 196 4.10 -18.07 3.94
C TYR A 196 5.53 -17.85 3.50
N PHE A 197 6.15 -16.83 4.07
CA PHE A 197 7.59 -16.75 4.15
C PHE A 197 7.98 -17.54 5.41
N ARG A 198 8.53 -18.73 5.21
CA ARG A 198 9.25 -19.49 6.25
C ARG A 198 10.71 -19.09 6.22
#